data_AF-A0A142XC50-F1
#
_entry.id   AF-A0A142XC50-F1
#
_cell.length_a   1.000
_cell.length_b   1.000
_cell.length_c   1.000
_cell.angle_alpha   90.00
_cell.angle_beta   90.00
_cell.angle_gamma   90.00
#
_symmetry.space_group_name_H-M   'P 1'
#
loop_
_entity.id
_entity.type
_entity.pdbx_description
1 polymer ?
#
loop_
_entity_poly.entity_id
_entity_poly.type
_entity_poly.pdbx_seq_one_letter_code
_entity_poly.pdbx_strand_id
1 'polypeptide(L)'
;MDRDAVPAQSIAEVVPPFEWASVRKVGSVGLGLVAGAAVLGLVATALGAPPWGLHTARLFLVFIGAITTGAAVSMRPDLWQAWALGAAAGALAVVGTPAHWDSFRLLFGVAGAVAASWAVLLLAPAEYRVPVLSVVLVFHFTGIFLATTSPPSTPWVTEQAFIRVYNPYLQFLYLRNAYHFYSPEPGPASVIVCLLKTETGTDAQGRPQYETRWVVLPKRPADIKDPLGLTYYRRLSITEQIARATPGLGQTTAENSEMLPRRKMVLRSIPLHPADREETQYRLPQPEVARFVLPSYASHIILENTDAARAGKTTVKIYRLEHKTLSVEEFVNAFDRPNMITNPYHPSTYRPFFLGEFGFVPDPDKPGSTRIELLNPQEPMLYWLVPVAPRPGGRPPGDTNTREYIDYMSIHALDTLNLSERDVDDPAYRDKVFDWNQLR
;
A
#
# COMPACT_ATOMS: atom_id res chain seq x y z
N MET A 1 32.91 24.86 19.84
CA MET A 1 33.55 24.63 18.54
C MET A 1 35.03 24.86 18.73
N ASP A 2 35.81 23.79 18.88
CA ASP A 2 37.26 23.88 19.04
C ASP A 2 37.89 24.31 17.72
N ARG A 3 38.38 25.55 17.70
CA ARG A 3 39.11 26.11 16.54
C ARG A 3 40.53 25.54 16.40
N ASP A 4 41.00 24.79 17.40
CA ASP A 4 42.36 24.25 17.48
C ASP A 4 42.41 22.71 17.37
N ALA A 5 41.34 22.07 16.88
CA ALA A 5 41.37 20.65 16.60
C ALA A 5 42.42 20.37 15.52
N VAL A 6 43.42 19.55 15.85
CA VAL A 6 44.44 19.03 14.91
C VAL A 6 43.70 18.54 13.66
N PRO A 7 44.10 18.96 12.43
CA PRO A 7 43.41 18.54 11.22
C PRO A 7 43.26 17.03 11.25
N ALA A 8 42.02 16.56 11.16
CA ALA A 8 41.70 15.14 11.26
C ALA A 8 42.62 14.40 10.29
N GLN A 9 43.40 13.46 10.82
CA GLN A 9 44.22 12.55 10.01
C GLN A 9 43.35 12.03 8.89
N SER A 10 43.86 12.07 7.66
CA SER A 10 43.05 11.67 6.52
C SER A 10 42.56 10.24 6.76
N ILE A 11 41.33 9.90 6.39
CA ILE A 11 40.78 8.55 6.62
C ILE A 11 41.72 7.45 6.07
N ALA A 12 42.49 7.77 5.02
CA ALA A 12 43.51 6.91 4.43
C ALA A 12 44.70 6.60 5.35
N GLU A 13 45.01 7.48 6.32
CA GLU A 13 46.03 7.24 7.35
C GLU A 13 45.51 6.32 8.46
N VAL A 14 44.19 6.30 8.70
CA VAL A 14 43.57 5.50 9.77
C VAL A 14 43.29 4.06 9.33
N VAL A 15 42.92 3.84 8.06
CA VAL A 15 42.73 2.50 7.48
C VAL A 15 43.31 2.49 6.07
N PRO A 16 44.47 1.84 5.83
CA PRO A 16 45.06 1.80 4.50
C PRO A 16 44.11 1.07 3.52
N PRO A 17 43.98 1.55 2.27
CA PRO A 17 43.11 0.93 1.29
C PRO A 17 43.59 -0.49 0.98
N PHE A 18 42.66 -1.39 0.66
CA PHE A 18 43.00 -2.76 0.31
C PHE A 18 43.90 -2.82 -0.94
N GLU A 19 44.91 -3.69 -0.87
CA GLU A 19 45.79 -4.00 -2.00
C GLU A 19 44.98 -4.52 -3.19
N TRP A 20 45.31 -4.01 -4.40
CA TRP A 20 44.57 -4.37 -5.62
C TRP A 20 44.60 -5.88 -5.89
N ALA A 21 45.70 -6.57 -5.57
CA ALA A 21 45.80 -8.01 -5.73
C ALA A 21 44.70 -8.78 -4.95
N SER A 22 44.42 -8.34 -3.72
CA SER A 22 43.37 -8.92 -2.87
C SER A 22 41.98 -8.62 -3.43
N VAL A 23 41.72 -7.37 -3.83
CA VAL A 23 40.45 -6.97 -4.44
C VAL A 23 40.17 -7.74 -5.73
N ARG A 24 41.16 -7.82 -6.62
CA ARG A 24 41.06 -8.59 -7.87
C ARG A 24 40.77 -10.06 -7.58
N LYS A 25 41.46 -10.68 -6.62
CA LYS A 25 41.21 -12.07 -6.24
C LYS A 25 39.77 -12.28 -5.77
N VAL A 26 39.27 -11.45 -4.86
CA VAL A 26 37.88 -11.54 -4.36
C VAL A 26 36.89 -11.31 -5.50
N GLY A 27 37.08 -10.25 -6.29
CA GLY A 27 36.20 -9.92 -7.41
C GLY A 27 36.15 -10.99 -8.50
N SER A 28 37.30 -11.60 -8.84
CA SER A 28 37.39 -12.70 -9.80
C SER A 28 36.76 -13.99 -9.29
N VAL A 29 36.86 -14.30 -7.99
CA VAL A 29 36.13 -15.44 -7.39
C VAL A 29 34.62 -15.22 -7.50
N GLY A 30 34.13 -14.03 -7.12
CA GLY A 30 32.72 -13.69 -7.26
C GLY A 30 32.22 -13.78 -8.70
N LEU A 31 32.98 -13.21 -9.65
CA LEU A 31 32.69 -13.27 -11.08
C LEU A 31 32.65 -14.71 -11.60
N GLY A 32 33.58 -15.56 -11.16
CA GLY A 32 33.63 -16.97 -11.53
C GLY A 32 32.39 -17.75 -11.07
N LEU A 33 31.87 -17.48 -9.86
CA LEU A 33 30.64 -18.10 -9.38
C LEU A 33 29.42 -17.68 -10.23
N VAL A 34 29.30 -16.39 -10.55
CA VAL A 34 28.21 -15.89 -11.40
C VAL A 34 28.32 -16.43 -12.82
N ALA A 35 29.54 -16.51 -13.39
CA ALA A 35 29.78 -17.12 -14.69
C ALA A 35 29.37 -18.60 -14.70
N GLY A 36 29.69 -19.36 -13.65
CA GLY A 36 29.22 -20.72 -13.47
C GLY A 36 27.69 -20.81 -13.47
N ALA A 37 27.01 -19.91 -12.75
CA ALA A 37 25.55 -19.84 -12.77
C ALA A 37 24.98 -19.52 -14.16
N ALA A 38 25.63 -18.63 -14.92
CA ALA A 38 25.24 -18.29 -16.29
C ALA A 38 25.39 -19.49 -17.23
N VAL A 39 26.48 -20.25 -17.14
CA VAL A 39 26.67 -21.50 -17.90
C VAL A 39 25.59 -22.51 -17.55
N LEU A 40 25.29 -22.73 -16.26
CA LEU A 40 24.17 -23.58 -15.84
C LEU A 40 22.82 -23.06 -16.35
N GLY A 41 22.68 -21.74 -16.52
CA GLY A 41 21.50 -21.13 -17.13
C GLY A 41 21.35 -21.45 -18.61
N LEU A 42 22.45 -21.42 -19.38
CA LEU A 42 22.44 -21.82 -20.79
C LEU A 42 22.13 -23.32 -20.93
N VAL A 43 22.72 -24.17 -20.08
CA VAL A 43 22.41 -25.61 -20.03
C VAL A 43 20.93 -25.84 -19.70
N ALA A 44 20.39 -25.13 -18.71
CA ALA A 44 18.99 -25.23 -18.33
C ALA A 44 18.05 -24.86 -19.49
N THR A 45 18.37 -23.81 -20.25
CA THR A 45 17.61 -23.42 -21.45
C THR A 45 17.66 -24.50 -22.52
N ALA A 46 18.82 -25.10 -22.76
CA ALA A 46 18.97 -26.19 -23.74
C ALA A 46 18.17 -27.46 -23.37
N LEU A 47 17.96 -27.72 -22.08
CA LEU A 47 17.19 -28.87 -21.59
C LEU A 47 15.66 -28.66 -21.65
N GLY A 48 15.18 -27.42 -21.79
CA GLY A 48 13.76 -27.06 -21.81
C GLY A 48 13.06 -27.15 -20.45
N ALA A 49 13.15 -28.29 -19.76
CA ALA A 49 12.57 -28.55 -18.44
C ALA A 49 13.65 -28.95 -17.42
N PRO A 50 14.50 -28.00 -16.98
CA PRO A 50 15.57 -28.28 -16.04
C PRO A 50 15.03 -28.74 -14.66
N PRO A 51 15.74 -29.65 -13.96
CA PRO A 51 15.35 -30.07 -12.62
C PRO A 51 15.43 -28.90 -11.63
N TRP A 52 14.55 -28.88 -10.62
CA TRP A 52 14.46 -27.78 -9.64
C TRP A 52 15.80 -27.50 -8.94
N GLY A 53 16.59 -28.55 -8.65
CA GLY A 53 17.90 -28.41 -8.01
C GLY A 53 18.88 -27.56 -8.81
N LEU A 54 18.77 -27.56 -10.15
CA LEU A 54 19.58 -26.70 -11.02
C LEU A 54 19.21 -25.23 -10.85
N HIS A 55 17.92 -24.90 -10.70
CA HIS A 55 17.48 -23.53 -10.41
C HIS A 55 17.99 -23.05 -9.04
N THR A 56 17.89 -23.90 -8.01
CA THR A 56 18.41 -23.60 -6.68
C THR A 56 19.92 -23.35 -6.72
N ALA A 57 20.69 -24.24 -7.34
CA ALA A 57 22.14 -24.08 -7.47
C ALA A 57 22.52 -22.76 -8.18
N ARG A 58 21.83 -22.42 -9.27
CA ARG A 58 22.01 -21.16 -9.99
C ARG A 58 21.77 -19.94 -9.09
N LEU A 59 20.68 -19.93 -8.33
CA LEU A 59 20.35 -18.83 -7.42
C LEU A 59 21.43 -18.64 -6.34
N PHE A 60 21.90 -19.73 -5.71
CA PHE A 60 22.97 -19.65 -4.73
C PHE A 60 24.28 -19.14 -5.31
N LEU A 61 24.69 -19.62 -6.49
CA LEU A 61 25.89 -19.17 -7.17
C LEU A 61 25.82 -17.69 -7.55
N VAL A 62 24.68 -17.23 -8.09
CA VAL A 62 24.47 -15.80 -8.38
C VAL A 62 24.52 -14.98 -7.09
N PHE A 63 23.83 -15.40 -6.04
CA PHE A 63 23.76 -14.66 -4.78
C PHE A 63 25.13 -14.51 -4.12
N ILE A 64 25.86 -15.62 -3.91
CA ILE A 64 27.19 -15.60 -3.31
C ILE A 64 28.17 -14.85 -4.21
N GLY A 65 28.10 -15.09 -5.53
CA GLY A 65 28.96 -14.43 -6.51
C GLY A 65 28.76 -12.91 -6.52
N ALA A 66 27.51 -12.45 -6.53
CA ALA A 66 27.17 -11.03 -6.52
C ALA A 66 27.61 -10.33 -5.23
N ILE A 67 27.39 -10.95 -4.06
CA ILE A 67 27.88 -10.40 -2.77
C ILE A 67 29.40 -10.33 -2.78
N THR A 68 30.08 -11.38 -3.25
CA THR A 68 31.55 -11.44 -3.28
C THR A 68 32.13 -10.36 -4.21
N THR A 69 31.57 -10.19 -5.41
CA THR A 69 32.00 -9.12 -6.32
C THR A 69 31.64 -7.73 -5.77
N GLY A 70 30.48 -7.56 -5.14
CA GLY A 70 30.09 -6.33 -4.46
C GLY A 70 31.06 -5.94 -3.33
N ALA A 71 31.50 -6.93 -2.55
CA ALA A 71 32.53 -6.73 -1.52
C ALA A 71 33.84 -6.21 -2.15
N ALA A 72 34.28 -6.79 -3.27
CA ALA A 72 35.46 -6.31 -3.99
C ALA A 72 35.31 -4.85 -4.46
N VAL A 73 34.14 -4.47 -4.97
CA VAL A 73 33.83 -3.06 -5.32
C VAL A 73 33.91 -2.17 -4.08
N SER A 74 33.35 -2.58 -2.93
CA SER A 74 33.40 -1.79 -1.69
C SER A 74 34.81 -1.67 -1.08
N MET A 75 35.70 -2.64 -1.33
CA MET A 75 37.08 -2.58 -0.85
C MET A 75 37.88 -1.49 -1.54
N ARG A 76 37.61 -1.22 -2.83
CA ARG A 76 38.28 -0.21 -3.65
C ARG A 76 37.32 0.47 -4.64
N PRO A 77 36.40 1.31 -4.14
CA PRO A 77 35.42 1.99 -4.98
C PRO A 77 36.04 3.09 -5.87
N ASP A 78 37.31 3.42 -5.65
CA ASP A 78 38.12 4.35 -6.44
C ASP A 78 38.70 3.73 -7.73
N LEU A 79 38.73 2.40 -7.83
CA LEU A 79 39.33 1.68 -8.96
C LEU A 79 38.29 1.27 -9.99
N TRP A 80 38.42 1.77 -11.23
CA TRP A 80 37.52 1.39 -12.33
C TRP A 80 37.52 -0.12 -12.61
N GLN A 81 38.63 -0.82 -12.36
CA GLN A 81 38.74 -2.27 -12.58
C GLN A 81 37.82 -3.05 -11.65
N ALA A 82 37.63 -2.60 -10.39
CA ALA A 82 36.71 -3.25 -9.46
C ALA A 82 35.27 -3.11 -9.96
N TRP A 83 34.90 -1.92 -10.43
CA TRP A 83 33.58 -1.66 -11.04
C TRP A 83 33.37 -2.42 -12.34
N ALA A 84 34.40 -2.60 -13.17
CA ALA A 84 34.33 -3.43 -14.38
C ALA A 84 34.03 -4.91 -14.04
N LEU A 85 34.63 -5.44 -12.96
CA LEU A 85 34.28 -6.77 -12.44
C LEU A 85 32.81 -6.81 -11.97
N GLY A 86 32.34 -5.77 -11.27
CA GLY A 86 30.94 -5.61 -10.88
C GLY A 86 29.98 -5.59 -12.07
N ALA A 87 30.31 -4.84 -13.12
CA ALA A 87 29.54 -4.76 -14.35
C ALA A 87 29.41 -6.11 -15.05
N ALA A 88 30.53 -6.82 -15.21
CA ALA A 88 30.55 -8.15 -15.79
C ALA A 88 29.74 -9.16 -14.96
N ALA A 89 29.88 -9.13 -13.63
CA ALA A 89 29.10 -9.97 -12.73
C ALA A 89 27.60 -9.65 -12.83
N GLY A 90 27.20 -8.39 -12.84
CA GLY A 90 25.80 -7.98 -13.02
C GLY A 90 25.22 -8.50 -14.33
N ALA A 91 25.93 -8.33 -15.45
CA ALA A 91 25.49 -8.83 -16.76
C ALA A 91 25.35 -10.36 -16.80
N LEU A 92 26.31 -11.09 -16.23
CA LEU A 92 26.24 -12.55 -16.15
C LEU A 92 25.13 -13.03 -15.20
N ALA A 93 24.85 -12.28 -14.12
CA ALA A 93 23.81 -12.61 -13.17
C ALA A 93 22.40 -12.53 -13.79
N VAL A 94 22.18 -11.67 -14.79
CA VAL A 94 20.93 -11.63 -15.58
C VAL A 94 20.67 -12.95 -16.29
N VAL A 95 21.72 -13.60 -16.81
CA VAL A 95 21.66 -14.91 -17.48
C VAL A 95 21.64 -16.05 -16.46
N GLY A 96 22.44 -15.91 -15.40
CA GLY A 96 22.54 -16.89 -14.31
C GLY A 96 21.25 -17.06 -13.52
N THR A 97 20.46 -16.00 -13.37
CA THR A 97 19.19 -16.03 -12.63
C THR A 97 18.07 -16.70 -13.45
N PRO A 98 17.27 -17.62 -12.88
CA PRO A 98 16.15 -18.26 -13.58
C PRO A 98 15.13 -17.26 -14.13
N ALA A 99 14.51 -17.57 -15.28
CA ALA A 99 13.57 -16.65 -15.95
C ALA A 99 12.34 -16.27 -15.11
N HIS A 100 11.87 -17.17 -14.24
CA HIS A 100 10.75 -16.91 -13.33
C HIS A 100 11.13 -16.00 -12.14
N TRP A 101 12.41 -15.64 -11.98
CA TRP A 101 12.91 -14.65 -11.01
C TRP A 101 13.18 -13.30 -11.69
N ASP A 102 12.21 -12.81 -12.46
CA ASP A 102 12.38 -11.64 -13.35
C ASP A 102 12.80 -10.37 -12.59
N SER A 103 12.23 -10.12 -11.41
CA SER A 103 12.63 -8.97 -10.58
C SER A 103 14.11 -8.98 -10.18
N PHE A 104 14.70 -10.17 -9.95
CA PHE A 104 16.14 -10.28 -9.67
C PHE A 104 16.98 -10.10 -10.93
N ARG A 105 16.51 -10.58 -12.09
CA ARG A 105 17.16 -10.32 -13.38
C ARG A 105 17.21 -8.81 -13.66
N LEU A 106 16.10 -8.11 -13.45
CA LEU A 106 16.03 -6.67 -13.56
C LEU A 106 16.99 -5.99 -12.58
N LEU A 107 17.00 -6.40 -11.30
CA LEU A 107 17.92 -5.88 -10.29
C LEU A 107 19.38 -6.00 -10.71
N PHE A 108 19.82 -7.19 -11.16
CA PHE A 108 21.19 -7.40 -11.61
C PHE A 108 21.52 -6.66 -12.91
N GLY A 109 20.55 -6.53 -13.82
CA GLY A 109 20.71 -5.73 -15.03
C GLY A 109 20.98 -4.26 -14.70
N VAL A 110 20.19 -3.68 -13.77
CA VAL A 110 20.40 -2.30 -13.32
C VAL A 110 21.71 -2.15 -12.55
N ALA A 111 22.02 -3.07 -11.62
CA ALA A 111 23.28 -3.05 -10.88
C ALA A 111 24.50 -3.14 -11.83
N GLY A 112 24.43 -3.99 -12.85
CA GLY A 112 25.46 -4.11 -13.89
C GLY A 112 25.60 -2.82 -14.71
N ALA A 113 24.50 -2.20 -15.11
CA ALA A 113 24.50 -0.93 -15.84
C ALA A 113 25.08 0.23 -15.01
N VAL A 114 24.73 0.30 -13.71
CA VAL A 114 25.29 1.28 -12.77
C VAL A 114 26.79 1.06 -12.63
N ALA A 115 27.23 -0.19 -12.42
CA ALA A 115 28.64 -0.51 -12.28
C ALA A 115 29.44 -0.20 -13.56
N ALA A 116 28.88 -0.49 -14.74
CA ALA A 116 29.49 -0.16 -16.03
C ALA A 116 29.63 1.37 -16.20
N SER A 117 28.56 2.12 -15.90
CA SER A 117 28.57 3.59 -15.98
C SER A 117 29.62 4.19 -15.05
N TRP A 118 29.74 3.64 -13.84
CA TRP A 118 30.73 4.10 -12.87
C TRP A 118 32.16 3.74 -13.26
N ALA A 119 32.39 2.55 -13.84
CA ALA A 119 33.69 2.18 -14.40
C ALA A 119 34.14 3.16 -15.49
N VAL A 120 33.23 3.54 -16.40
CA VAL A 120 33.49 4.55 -17.45
C VAL A 120 33.78 5.92 -16.82
N LEU A 121 33.01 6.32 -15.80
CA LEU A 121 33.23 7.59 -15.11
C LEU A 121 34.60 7.65 -14.42
N LEU A 122 35.04 6.55 -13.80
CA LEU A 122 36.36 6.45 -13.17
C LEU A 122 37.51 6.37 -14.19
N LEU A 123 37.24 6.03 -15.45
CA LEU A 123 38.22 6.15 -16.53
C LEU A 123 38.34 7.59 -17.03
N ALA A 124 37.30 8.40 -16.90
CA ALA A 124 37.33 9.79 -17.34
C ALA A 124 38.29 10.64 -16.48
N PRO A 125 38.90 11.69 -17.04
CA PRO A 125 39.63 12.70 -16.26
C PRO A 125 38.77 13.34 -15.15
N ALA A 126 39.40 13.78 -14.06
CA ALA A 126 38.70 14.38 -12.92
C ALA A 126 37.81 15.58 -13.31
N GLU A 127 38.24 16.34 -14.32
CA GLU A 127 37.51 17.48 -14.90
C GLU A 127 36.11 17.11 -15.40
N TYR A 128 35.90 15.87 -15.86
CA TYR A 128 34.59 15.39 -16.31
C TYR A 128 33.82 14.66 -15.20
N ARG A 129 34.50 14.08 -14.22
CA ARG A 129 33.84 13.36 -13.11
C ARG A 129 32.95 14.28 -12.30
N VAL A 130 33.48 15.43 -11.89
CA VAL A 130 32.75 16.36 -11.03
C VAL A 130 31.49 16.91 -11.71
N PRO A 131 31.53 17.41 -12.97
CA PRO A 131 30.31 17.84 -13.67
C PRO A 131 29.27 16.72 -13.82
N VAL A 132 29.68 15.51 -14.18
CA VAL A 132 28.74 14.39 -14.34
C VAL A 132 28.06 14.05 -13.00
N LEU A 133 28.83 13.99 -11.91
CA LEU A 133 28.26 13.76 -10.57
C LEU A 133 27.32 14.89 -10.15
N SER A 134 27.69 16.13 -10.40
CA SER A 134 26.83 17.29 -10.15
C SER A 134 25.52 17.19 -10.95
N VAL A 135 25.57 16.79 -12.23
CA VAL A 135 24.37 16.59 -13.06
C VAL A 135 23.49 15.48 -12.50
N VAL A 136 24.07 14.36 -12.06
CA VAL A 136 23.30 13.25 -11.43
C VAL A 136 22.64 13.70 -10.13
N LEU A 137 23.35 14.47 -9.30
CA LEU A 137 22.79 15.02 -8.06
C LEU A 137 21.66 16.02 -8.36
N VAL A 138 21.88 16.94 -9.29
CA VAL A 138 20.85 17.90 -9.73
C VAL A 138 19.64 17.15 -10.29
N PHE A 139 19.83 16.12 -11.11
CA PHE A 139 18.74 15.27 -11.59
C PHE A 139 17.97 14.62 -10.44
N HIS A 140 18.67 14.02 -9.46
CA HIS A 140 18.03 13.39 -8.31
C HIS A 140 17.17 14.37 -7.50
N PHE A 141 17.75 15.52 -7.12
CA PHE A 141 17.04 16.53 -6.34
C PHE A 141 15.95 17.23 -7.13
N THR A 142 16.11 17.39 -8.45
CA THR A 142 15.04 17.88 -9.33
C THR A 142 13.87 16.91 -9.36
N GLY A 143 14.13 15.60 -9.38
CA GLY A 143 13.08 14.59 -9.25
C GLY A 143 12.29 14.74 -7.96
N ILE A 144 12.99 14.85 -6.83
CA ILE A 144 12.36 15.07 -5.51
C ILE A 144 11.54 16.38 -5.51
N PHE A 145 12.09 17.47 -6.03
CA PHE A 145 11.40 18.75 -6.14
C PHE A 145 10.17 18.68 -7.07
N LEU A 146 10.25 17.94 -8.17
CA LEU A 146 9.12 17.74 -9.07
C LEU A 146 8.05 16.85 -8.45
N ALA A 147 8.41 15.91 -7.58
CA ALA A 147 7.43 15.13 -6.83
C ALA A 147 6.52 16.02 -5.97
N THR A 148 7.07 17.07 -5.35
CA THR A 148 6.29 17.99 -4.50
C THR A 148 5.50 19.03 -5.31
N THR A 149 5.92 19.33 -6.53
CA THR A 149 5.27 20.33 -7.40
C THR A 149 4.38 19.74 -8.49
N SER A 150 4.37 18.41 -8.64
CA SER A 150 3.51 17.66 -9.57
C SER A 150 2.03 17.45 -9.17
N PRO A 151 1.60 17.61 -7.90
CA PRO A 151 0.17 17.53 -7.59
C PRO A 151 -0.65 18.58 -8.37
N PRO A 152 -1.84 18.23 -8.88
CA PRO A 152 -2.72 19.19 -9.54
C PRO A 152 -3.11 20.36 -8.62
N SER A 153 -3.29 21.58 -9.13
CA SER A 153 -3.06 22.05 -10.51
C SER A 153 -1.60 22.41 -10.76
N THR A 154 -0.90 21.65 -11.62
CA THR A 154 0.53 21.87 -11.97
C THR A 154 0.67 22.27 -13.44
N PRO A 155 1.70 23.05 -13.84
CA PRO A 155 1.96 23.34 -15.24
C PRO A 155 2.19 22.05 -16.06
N TRP A 156 1.68 22.00 -17.29
CA TRP A 156 1.79 20.82 -18.17
C TRP A 156 3.25 20.33 -18.34
N VAL A 157 4.22 21.25 -18.43
CA VAL A 157 5.64 20.87 -18.56
C VAL A 157 6.14 20.12 -17.31
N THR A 158 5.78 20.60 -16.13
CA THR A 158 6.08 19.95 -14.84
C THR A 158 5.46 18.56 -14.79
N GLU A 159 4.19 18.45 -15.19
CA GLU A 159 3.47 17.18 -15.26
C GLU A 159 4.15 16.19 -16.21
N GLN A 160 4.49 16.60 -17.42
CA GLN A 160 5.15 15.70 -18.39
C GLN A 160 6.55 15.28 -17.93
N ALA A 161 7.35 16.21 -17.41
CA ALA A 161 8.67 15.89 -16.88
C ALA A 161 8.57 14.90 -15.72
N PHE A 162 7.63 15.12 -14.80
CA PHE A 162 7.38 14.21 -13.70
C PHE A 162 6.90 12.85 -14.20
N ILE A 163 5.80 12.77 -14.94
CA ILE A 163 5.18 11.50 -15.36
C ILE A 163 6.13 10.64 -16.19
N ARG A 164 6.87 11.23 -17.14
CA ARG A 164 7.66 10.48 -18.11
C ARG A 164 9.09 10.20 -17.67
N VAL A 165 9.70 11.08 -16.87
CA VAL A 165 11.12 10.99 -16.52
C VAL A 165 11.31 10.66 -15.04
N TYR A 166 10.79 11.52 -14.15
CA TYR A 166 11.11 11.42 -12.74
C TYR A 166 10.26 10.40 -11.97
N ASN A 167 9.01 10.16 -12.36
CA ASN A 167 8.12 9.21 -11.69
C ASN A 167 8.64 7.76 -11.81
N PRO A 168 9.04 7.25 -13.00
CA PRO A 168 9.70 5.94 -13.09
C PRO A 168 10.98 5.85 -12.26
N TYR A 169 11.81 6.90 -12.27
CA TYR A 169 13.06 6.97 -11.52
C TYR A 169 12.83 6.94 -9.99
N LEU A 170 11.94 7.78 -9.48
CA LEU A 170 11.62 7.84 -8.05
C LEU A 170 10.89 6.57 -7.59
N GLN A 171 10.03 5.98 -8.44
CA GLN A 171 9.42 4.70 -8.16
C GLN A 171 10.46 3.59 -8.05
N PHE A 172 11.47 3.59 -8.93
CA PHE A 172 12.59 2.65 -8.87
C PHE A 172 13.41 2.79 -7.58
N LEU A 173 13.67 4.03 -7.14
CA LEU A 173 14.38 4.31 -5.88
C LEU A 173 13.52 4.18 -4.62
N TYR A 174 12.24 3.82 -4.74
CA TYR A 174 11.29 3.77 -3.63
C TYR A 174 11.11 5.13 -2.92
N LEU A 175 11.26 6.21 -3.68
CA LEU A 175 11.16 7.62 -3.28
C LEU A 175 9.84 8.26 -3.74
N ARG A 176 8.77 7.47 -3.87
CA ARG A 176 7.42 7.98 -4.18
C ARG A 176 6.48 7.98 -2.97
N ASN A 177 6.94 7.43 -1.84
CA ASN A 177 6.13 7.44 -0.62
C ASN A 177 6.19 8.84 0.00
N ALA A 178 5.07 9.56 0.05
CA ALA A 178 4.98 10.91 0.59
C ALA A 178 5.44 10.99 2.05
N TYR A 179 5.32 9.89 2.81
CA TYR A 179 5.85 9.76 4.17
C TYR A 179 7.36 9.94 4.27
N HIS A 180 8.12 9.77 3.18
CA HIS A 180 9.58 9.96 3.18
C HIS A 180 10.00 11.43 2.99
N PHE A 181 9.09 12.30 2.55
CA PHE A 181 9.45 13.66 2.15
C PHE A 181 8.86 14.72 3.07
N TYR A 182 7.55 14.83 3.18
CA TYR A 182 6.90 15.99 3.80
C TYR A 182 5.43 15.73 4.12
N SER A 183 5.12 14.90 5.10
CA SER A 183 3.80 14.99 5.74
C SER A 183 3.97 15.55 7.15
N PRO A 184 4.18 16.89 7.30
CA PRO A 184 4.01 17.53 8.61
C PRO A 184 2.58 17.33 9.13
N GLU A 185 1.62 17.15 8.22
CA GLU A 185 0.29 16.62 8.48
C GLU A 185 0.07 15.44 7.50
N PRO A 186 0.38 14.19 7.88
CA PRO A 186 -0.11 13.07 7.10
C PRO A 186 -1.62 13.20 7.08
N GLY A 187 -2.19 13.29 5.87
CA GLY A 187 -3.63 13.21 5.71
C GLY A 187 -4.19 12.00 6.47
N PRO A 188 -5.48 12.03 6.80
CA PRO A 188 -6.12 10.96 7.57
C PRO A 188 -5.83 9.61 6.89
N ALA A 189 -5.17 8.71 7.61
CA ALA A 189 -4.85 7.40 7.04
C ALA A 189 -6.15 6.67 6.70
N SER A 190 -6.22 6.12 5.48
CA SER A 190 -7.36 5.34 5.06
C SER A 190 -7.15 3.87 5.37
N VAL A 191 -8.13 3.25 6.02
CA VAL A 191 -8.21 1.80 6.25
C VAL A 191 -9.43 1.26 5.50
N ILE A 192 -9.32 0.08 4.93
CA ILE A 192 -10.47 -0.62 4.35
C ILE A 192 -10.98 -1.64 5.36
N VAL A 193 -12.29 -1.59 5.60
CA VAL A 193 -13.01 -2.56 6.40
C VAL A 193 -14.03 -3.25 5.52
N CYS A 194 -13.97 -4.58 5.48
CA CYS A 194 -14.86 -5.40 4.69
C CYS A 194 -15.71 -6.27 5.62
N LEU A 195 -17.02 -6.32 5.38
CA LEU A 195 -17.88 -7.34 5.95
C LEU A 195 -18.15 -8.41 4.88
N LEU A 196 -17.64 -9.61 5.11
CA LEU A 196 -17.99 -10.80 4.33
C LEU A 196 -19.32 -11.35 4.84
N LYS A 197 -20.28 -11.56 3.93
CA LYS A 197 -21.57 -12.23 4.20
C LYS A 197 -21.62 -13.50 3.37
N THR A 198 -21.49 -14.66 4.01
CA THR A 198 -21.56 -15.96 3.32
C THR A 198 -22.88 -16.64 3.62
N GLU A 199 -23.66 -16.95 2.59
CA GLU A 199 -24.89 -17.70 2.75
C GLU A 199 -24.58 -19.16 3.17
N THR A 200 -25.02 -19.55 4.37
CA THR A 200 -24.77 -20.88 4.95
C THR A 200 -25.96 -21.83 4.80
N GLY A 201 -27.15 -21.31 4.50
CA GLY A 201 -28.36 -22.09 4.31
C GLY A 201 -29.60 -21.21 4.37
N THR A 202 -30.74 -21.82 4.61
CA THR A 202 -32.02 -21.13 4.82
C THR A 202 -32.62 -21.53 6.16
N ASP A 203 -33.30 -20.59 6.83
CA ASP A 203 -34.04 -20.88 8.05
C ASP A 203 -35.33 -21.69 7.76
N ALA A 204 -36.08 -22.05 8.81
CA ALA A 204 -37.32 -22.81 8.69
C ALA A 204 -38.41 -22.07 7.88
N GLN A 205 -38.26 -20.76 7.65
CA GLN A 205 -39.14 -19.90 6.88
C GLN A 205 -38.62 -19.65 5.46
N GLY A 206 -37.53 -20.32 5.06
CA GLY A 206 -36.92 -20.18 3.73
C GLY A 206 -36.10 -18.90 3.55
N ARG A 207 -35.82 -18.14 4.62
CA ARG A 207 -34.99 -16.94 4.55
C ARG A 207 -33.51 -17.34 4.60
N PRO A 208 -32.65 -16.72 3.78
CA PRO A 208 -31.22 -17.04 3.80
C PRO A 208 -30.59 -16.70 5.16
N GLN A 209 -29.77 -17.61 5.65
CA GLN A 209 -28.92 -17.44 6.82
C GLN A 209 -27.50 -17.12 6.39
N TYR A 210 -26.88 -16.18 7.09
CA TYR A 210 -25.55 -15.69 6.76
C TYR A 210 -24.58 -15.90 7.91
N GLU A 211 -23.40 -16.42 7.58
CA GLU A 211 -22.21 -16.26 8.42
C GLU A 211 -21.52 -14.95 8.02
N THR A 212 -21.25 -14.10 9.01
CA THR A 212 -20.67 -12.78 8.81
C THR A 212 -19.28 -12.69 9.41
N ARG A 213 -18.33 -12.07 8.70
CA ARG A 213 -16.97 -11.87 9.19
C ARG A 213 -16.40 -10.51 8.78
N TRP A 214 -15.84 -9.79 9.74
CA TRP A 214 -15.11 -8.55 9.47
C TRP A 214 -13.65 -8.82 9.10
N VAL A 215 -13.16 -8.11 8.08
CA VAL A 215 -11.77 -8.11 7.62
C VAL A 215 -11.29 -6.66 7.56
N VAL A 216 -10.11 -6.39 8.12
CA VAL A 216 -9.51 -5.05 8.21
C VAL A 216 -8.19 -5.04 7.47
N LEU A 217 -7.96 -4.01 6.65
CA LEU A 217 -6.79 -3.90 5.77
C LEU A 217 -6.28 -2.45 5.70
N PRO A 218 -4.97 -2.20 5.93
CA PRO A 218 -3.98 -3.15 6.46
C PRO A 218 -4.18 -3.39 7.98
N LYS A 219 -3.75 -4.54 8.49
CA LYS A 219 -3.81 -4.91 9.91
C LYS A 219 -2.42 -5.11 10.51
N ARG A 220 -2.13 -4.44 11.63
CA ARG A 220 -0.92 -4.68 12.43
C ARG A 220 -1.22 -5.66 13.57
N PRO A 221 -0.25 -6.49 13.99
CA PRO A 221 1.03 -6.77 13.32
C PRO A 221 0.91 -7.75 12.13
N ALA A 222 -0.28 -8.31 11.87
CA ALA A 222 -0.47 -9.44 10.96
C ALA A 222 0.03 -9.23 9.51
N ASP A 223 -0.05 -8.01 8.98
CA ASP A 223 0.41 -7.68 7.63
C ASP A 223 1.89 -7.26 7.55
N ILE A 224 2.59 -7.16 8.68
CA ILE A 224 4.04 -6.94 8.72
C ILE A 224 4.73 -8.30 8.59
N LYS A 225 4.80 -8.81 7.35
CA LYS A 225 5.38 -10.13 7.02
C LYS A 225 6.89 -10.09 6.72
N ASP A 226 7.45 -8.89 6.59
CA ASP A 226 8.85 -8.67 6.24
C ASP A 226 9.49 -7.64 7.19
N PRO A 227 10.82 -7.70 7.42
CA PRO A 227 11.51 -6.83 8.37
C PRO A 227 11.38 -5.32 8.09
N LEU A 228 11.08 -4.97 6.83
CA LEU A 228 10.91 -3.59 6.38
C LEU A 228 9.44 -3.14 6.37
N GLY A 229 8.50 -4.03 6.69
CA GLY A 229 7.06 -3.76 6.64
C GLY A 229 6.54 -3.44 5.24
N LEU A 230 7.25 -3.80 4.17
CA LEU A 230 6.86 -3.52 2.78
C LEU A 230 5.48 -4.08 2.45
N THR A 231 5.15 -5.24 2.98
CA THR A 231 3.82 -5.86 2.79
C THR A 231 2.72 -4.98 3.36
N TYR A 232 2.91 -4.43 4.56
CA TYR A 232 2.00 -3.49 5.18
C TYR A 232 1.88 -2.20 4.35
N TYR A 233 3.00 -1.61 3.94
CA TYR A 233 2.99 -0.36 3.15
C TYR A 233 2.39 -0.54 1.76
N ARG A 234 2.56 -1.71 1.14
CA ARG A 234 1.87 -2.05 -0.13
C ARG A 234 0.35 -2.09 0.09
N ARG A 235 -0.13 -2.76 1.15
CA ARG A 235 -1.56 -2.78 1.48
C ARG A 235 -2.09 -1.39 1.81
N LEU A 236 -1.32 -0.57 2.54
CA LEU A 236 -1.65 0.83 2.81
C LEU A 236 -1.75 1.66 1.52
N SER A 237 -0.85 1.45 0.55
CA SER A 237 -0.93 2.19 -0.72
C SER A 237 -2.20 1.88 -1.52
N ILE A 238 -2.77 0.69 -1.35
CA ILE A 238 -4.03 0.28 -1.97
C ILE A 238 -5.20 1.00 -1.30
N THR A 239 -5.20 1.10 0.03
CA THR A 239 -6.27 1.82 0.75
C THR A 239 -6.29 3.30 0.36
N GLU A 240 -5.12 3.91 0.19
CA GLU A 240 -4.97 5.28 -0.31
C GLU A 240 -5.38 5.43 -1.79
N GLN A 241 -5.12 4.42 -2.64
CA GLN A 241 -5.59 4.46 -4.02
C GLN A 241 -7.12 4.42 -4.11
N ILE A 242 -7.77 3.63 -3.25
CA ILE A 242 -9.23 3.56 -3.12
C ILE A 242 -9.80 4.83 -2.47
N ALA A 243 -9.00 5.54 -1.67
CA ALA A 243 -9.39 6.79 -1.04
C ALA A 243 -9.54 7.98 -2.01
N ARG A 244 -9.02 7.87 -3.24
CA ARG A 244 -9.07 8.94 -4.23
C ARG A 244 -10.51 9.23 -4.66
N ALA A 245 -11.08 10.29 -4.11
CA ALA A 245 -12.29 10.90 -4.63
C ALA A 245 -11.99 11.69 -5.90
N THR A 246 -12.97 11.84 -6.78
CA THR A 246 -12.83 12.67 -7.98
C THR A 246 -12.69 14.14 -7.57
N PRO A 247 -11.55 14.81 -7.80
CA PRO A 247 -11.36 16.20 -7.42
C PRO A 247 -12.30 17.12 -8.22
N GLY A 248 -12.84 18.15 -7.58
CA GLY A 248 -13.54 19.22 -8.30
C GLY A 248 -14.94 18.90 -8.81
N LEU A 249 -15.48 17.69 -8.60
CA LEU A 249 -16.92 17.44 -8.70
C LEU A 249 -17.63 17.95 -7.44
N GLY A 250 -17.47 19.25 -7.15
CA GLY A 250 -18.26 19.89 -6.11
C GLY A 250 -19.73 19.88 -6.51
N GLN A 251 -20.59 19.28 -5.69
CA GLN A 251 -22.05 19.43 -5.58
C GLN A 251 -22.97 19.38 -6.83
N THR A 252 -22.49 19.46 -8.08
CA THR A 252 -23.31 19.76 -9.26
C THR A 252 -23.26 18.69 -10.38
N THR A 253 -23.05 17.42 -10.03
CA THR A 253 -23.27 16.32 -10.98
C THR A 253 -24.72 15.82 -10.93
N ALA A 254 -25.23 15.35 -12.08
CA ALA A 254 -26.51 14.63 -12.16
C ALA A 254 -26.62 13.50 -11.10
N GLU A 255 -25.49 12.89 -10.76
CA GLU A 255 -25.38 11.86 -9.73
C GLU A 255 -25.79 12.35 -8.33
N ASN A 256 -25.43 13.56 -7.92
CA ASN A 256 -25.90 14.10 -6.63
C ASN A 256 -27.41 14.30 -6.60
N SER A 257 -28.00 14.72 -7.71
CA SER A 257 -29.45 14.90 -7.82
C SER A 257 -30.22 13.58 -7.70
N GLU A 258 -29.57 12.47 -8.03
CA GLU A 258 -30.12 11.11 -7.93
C GLU A 258 -29.84 10.48 -6.55
N MET A 259 -28.65 10.72 -5.99
CA MET A 259 -28.22 10.08 -4.73
C MET A 259 -28.81 10.74 -3.48
N LEU A 260 -29.02 12.06 -3.48
CA LEU A 260 -29.54 12.75 -2.30
C LEU A 260 -30.99 12.34 -1.94
N PRO A 261 -31.95 12.22 -2.89
CA PRO A 261 -33.27 11.68 -2.59
C PRO A 261 -33.22 10.28 -1.97
N ARG A 262 -32.35 9.40 -2.48
CA ARG A 262 -32.17 8.06 -1.91
C ARG A 262 -31.65 8.13 -0.48
N ARG A 263 -30.62 8.97 -0.26
CA ARG A 263 -30.08 9.18 1.09
C ARG A 263 -31.15 9.64 2.07
N LYS A 264 -32.06 10.52 1.64
CA LYS A 264 -33.19 11.01 2.44
C LYS A 264 -34.16 9.90 2.87
N MET A 265 -34.35 8.86 2.06
CA MET A 265 -35.24 7.74 2.40
C MET A 265 -34.76 6.94 3.62
N VAL A 266 -33.45 6.92 3.87
CA VAL A 266 -32.84 6.15 4.97
C VAL A 266 -32.38 7.01 6.14
N LEU A 267 -32.67 8.33 6.15
CA LEU A 267 -32.27 9.24 7.24
C LEU A 267 -32.84 8.85 8.61
N ARG A 268 -33.98 8.16 8.63
CA ARG A 268 -34.61 7.70 9.88
C ARG A 268 -33.85 6.56 10.54
N SER A 269 -33.19 5.70 9.76
CA SER A 269 -32.43 4.56 10.28
C SER A 269 -30.94 4.87 10.41
N ILE A 270 -30.40 5.69 9.51
CA ILE A 270 -29.00 6.10 9.49
C ILE A 270 -28.97 7.62 9.33
N PRO A 271 -28.77 8.42 10.39
CA PRO A 271 -28.77 9.87 10.31
C PRO A 271 -27.55 10.40 9.55
N LEU A 272 -27.52 11.70 9.24
CA LEU A 272 -26.27 12.36 8.82
C LEU A 272 -25.33 12.49 10.02
N HIS A 273 -24.01 12.51 9.76
CA HIS A 273 -23.04 12.78 10.82
C HIS A 273 -23.24 14.21 11.34
N PRO A 274 -23.41 14.42 12.65
CA PRO A 274 -23.82 15.72 13.19
C PRO A 274 -22.72 16.79 13.13
N ALA A 275 -21.45 16.39 13.09
CA ALA A 275 -20.32 17.33 13.07
C ALA A 275 -19.82 17.67 11.66
N ASP A 276 -20.26 16.94 10.64
CA ASP A 276 -19.78 17.11 9.27
C ASP A 276 -20.90 17.73 8.42
N ARG A 277 -20.56 18.63 7.51
CA ARG A 277 -21.57 19.22 6.63
C ARG A 277 -22.10 18.17 5.66
N GLU A 278 -23.39 18.23 5.32
CA GLU A 278 -24.05 17.25 4.43
C GLU A 278 -23.26 17.05 3.13
N GLU A 279 -22.68 18.13 2.59
CA GLU A 279 -22.06 18.10 1.28
C GLU A 279 -20.67 17.44 1.27
N THR A 280 -20.04 17.26 2.43
CA THR A 280 -18.77 16.52 2.56
C THR A 280 -18.97 15.04 2.90
N GLN A 281 -20.23 14.64 3.17
CA GLN A 281 -20.58 13.27 3.54
C GLN A 281 -20.81 12.35 2.34
N TYR A 282 -20.90 12.89 1.12
CA TYR A 282 -20.92 12.10 -0.11
C TYR A 282 -19.56 12.18 -0.82
N ARG A 283 -18.92 11.04 -1.08
CA ARG A 283 -17.59 10.99 -1.72
C ARG A 283 -17.52 9.92 -2.80
N LEU A 284 -17.86 10.30 -4.02
CA LEU A 284 -17.74 9.45 -5.20
C LEU A 284 -16.27 9.10 -5.51
N PRO A 285 -15.89 7.81 -5.55
CA PRO A 285 -14.57 7.39 -6.00
C PRO A 285 -14.31 7.76 -7.46
N GLN A 286 -13.04 7.79 -7.87
CA GLN A 286 -12.70 7.92 -9.29
C GLN A 286 -13.33 6.79 -10.13
N PRO A 287 -13.78 7.04 -11.37
CA PRO A 287 -14.41 6.02 -12.21
C PRO A 287 -13.56 4.75 -12.39
N GLU A 288 -12.23 4.88 -12.48
CA GLU A 288 -11.31 3.74 -12.60
C GLU A 288 -11.28 2.91 -11.31
N VAL A 289 -11.37 3.57 -10.15
CA VAL A 289 -11.44 2.92 -8.85
C VAL A 289 -12.75 2.15 -8.72
N ALA A 290 -13.88 2.80 -9.03
CA ALA A 290 -15.20 2.18 -8.94
C ALA A 290 -15.38 1.01 -9.92
N ARG A 291 -14.89 1.15 -11.16
CA ARG A 291 -15.09 0.15 -12.22
C ARG A 291 -14.11 -1.02 -12.18
N PHE A 292 -12.87 -0.79 -11.76
CA PHE A 292 -11.81 -1.81 -11.88
C PHE A 292 -11.19 -2.18 -10.54
N VAL A 293 -10.87 -1.21 -9.69
CA VAL A 293 -10.13 -1.48 -8.45
C VAL A 293 -11.03 -2.12 -7.40
N LEU A 294 -12.20 -1.55 -7.13
CA LEU A 294 -13.12 -2.08 -6.12
C LEU A 294 -13.61 -3.51 -6.42
N PRO A 295 -14.09 -3.83 -7.66
CA PRO A 295 -14.49 -5.20 -7.98
C PRO A 295 -13.31 -6.19 -7.88
N SER A 296 -12.13 -5.81 -8.38
CA SER A 296 -10.93 -6.66 -8.28
C SER A 296 -10.56 -6.94 -6.82
N TYR A 297 -10.62 -5.93 -5.97
CA TYR A 297 -10.31 -6.08 -4.55
C TYR A 297 -11.37 -6.89 -3.81
N ALA A 298 -12.65 -6.66 -4.08
CA ALA A 298 -13.74 -7.47 -3.55
C ALA A 298 -13.52 -8.97 -3.85
N SER A 299 -13.10 -9.30 -5.08
CA SER A 299 -12.85 -10.67 -5.51
C SER A 299 -11.68 -11.25 -4.74
N HIS A 300 -10.59 -10.49 -4.63
CA HIS A 300 -9.43 -10.90 -3.83
C HIS A 300 -9.80 -11.18 -2.37
N ILE A 301 -10.58 -10.31 -1.73
CA ILE A 301 -10.98 -10.48 -0.31
C ILE A 301 -11.90 -11.68 -0.11
N ILE A 302 -12.85 -11.91 -1.01
CA ILE A 302 -13.70 -13.10 -0.96
C ILE A 302 -12.83 -14.36 -1.11
N LEU A 303 -11.98 -14.43 -2.14
CA LEU A 303 -11.16 -15.60 -2.42
C LEU A 303 -10.07 -15.87 -1.37
N GLU A 304 -9.53 -14.83 -0.72
CA GLU A 304 -8.54 -14.99 0.36
C GLU A 304 -9.17 -15.51 1.66
N ASN A 305 -10.46 -15.25 1.88
CA ASN A 305 -11.13 -15.54 3.16
C ASN A 305 -12.20 -16.63 3.07
N THR A 306 -12.43 -17.22 1.89
CA THR A 306 -13.41 -18.29 1.67
C THR A 306 -12.84 -19.37 0.78
N ASP A 307 -13.36 -20.59 0.89
CA ASP A 307 -13.05 -21.66 -0.07
C ASP A 307 -13.82 -21.45 -1.39
N ALA A 308 -13.44 -22.19 -2.43
CA ALA A 308 -14.04 -22.07 -3.76
C ALA A 308 -15.55 -22.39 -3.78
N ALA A 309 -16.03 -23.25 -2.89
CA ALA A 309 -17.45 -23.63 -2.83
C ALA A 309 -18.29 -22.52 -2.17
N ARG A 310 -17.72 -21.81 -1.22
CA ARG A 310 -18.35 -20.70 -0.47
C ARG A 310 -18.19 -19.36 -1.19
N ALA A 311 -17.14 -19.16 -1.98
CA ALA A 311 -16.86 -17.91 -2.67
C ALA A 311 -18.04 -17.42 -3.52
N GLY A 312 -18.69 -18.32 -4.29
CA GLY A 312 -19.86 -17.98 -5.10
C GLY A 312 -21.12 -17.60 -4.32
N LYS A 313 -21.16 -17.89 -3.01
CA LYS A 313 -22.24 -17.54 -2.08
C LYS A 313 -21.87 -16.41 -1.11
N THR A 314 -20.71 -15.80 -1.33
CA THR A 314 -20.18 -14.77 -0.45
C THR A 314 -20.27 -13.42 -1.12
N THR A 315 -20.85 -12.46 -0.42
CA THR A 315 -20.82 -11.04 -0.79
C THR A 315 -19.89 -10.29 0.17
N VAL A 316 -19.40 -9.14 -0.27
CA VAL A 316 -18.55 -8.28 0.54
C VAL A 316 -19.05 -6.84 0.52
N LYS A 317 -19.42 -6.32 1.69
CA LYS A 317 -19.66 -4.89 1.90
C LYS A 317 -18.33 -4.22 2.22
N ILE A 318 -17.95 -3.21 1.44
CA ILE A 318 -16.67 -2.51 1.60
C ILE A 318 -16.90 -1.12 2.18
N TYR A 319 -16.14 -0.78 3.21
CA TYR A 319 -16.12 0.52 3.85
C TYR A 319 -14.71 1.09 3.82
N ARG A 320 -14.56 2.35 3.42
CA ARG A 320 -13.34 3.12 3.61
C ARG A 320 -13.45 3.92 4.89
N LEU A 321 -12.60 3.64 5.86
CA LEU A 321 -12.50 4.39 7.10
C LEU A 321 -11.41 5.44 6.96
N GLU A 322 -11.80 6.69 7.03
CA GLU A 322 -10.90 7.83 7.13
C GLU A 322 -10.79 8.25 8.60
N HIS A 323 -9.57 8.26 9.13
CA HIS A 323 -9.34 8.64 10.53
C HIS A 323 -9.15 10.15 10.69
N LYS A 324 -10.08 10.85 11.32
CA LYS A 324 -9.94 12.29 11.58
C LYS A 324 -8.80 12.53 12.58
N THR A 325 -7.74 13.21 12.12
CA THR A 325 -6.74 13.79 13.00
C THR A 325 -7.41 14.86 13.88
N LEU A 326 -7.29 14.71 15.20
CA LEU A 326 -7.79 15.70 16.14
C LEU A 326 -6.99 17.00 16.00
N SER A 327 -7.66 18.15 16.06
CA SER A 327 -6.97 19.43 16.12
C SER A 327 -6.19 19.56 17.45
N VAL A 328 -5.19 20.43 17.50
CA VAL A 328 -4.44 20.69 18.74
C VAL A 328 -5.39 21.15 19.85
N GLU A 329 -6.40 21.95 19.53
CA GLU A 329 -7.42 22.40 20.46
C GLU A 329 -8.31 21.24 20.94
N GLU A 330 -8.71 20.32 20.08
CA GLU A 330 -9.46 19.11 20.47
C GLU A 330 -8.62 18.22 21.41
N PHE A 331 -7.32 18.11 21.14
CA PHE A 331 -6.39 17.33 21.95
C PHE A 331 -6.06 17.99 23.30
N VAL A 332 -5.91 19.31 23.36
CA VAL A 332 -5.59 20.06 24.60
C VAL A 332 -6.83 20.21 25.49
N ASN A 333 -7.98 20.59 24.91
CA ASN A 333 -9.21 20.80 25.67
C ASN A 333 -9.83 19.50 26.22
N ALA A 334 -9.29 18.35 25.82
CA ALA A 334 -9.58 17.04 26.38
C ALA A 334 -9.52 17.02 27.91
N PHE A 335 -8.59 17.75 28.51
CA PHE A 335 -8.45 17.81 29.97
C PHE A 335 -9.53 18.64 30.66
N ASP A 336 -10.03 19.67 29.98
CA ASP A 336 -11.01 20.61 30.55
C ASP A 336 -12.46 20.21 30.28
N ARG A 337 -12.69 19.28 29.34
CA ARG A 337 -14.04 18.79 28.99
C ARG A 337 -14.09 17.25 29.08
N PRO A 338 -14.43 16.67 30.24
CA PRO A 338 -14.40 15.21 30.45
C PRO A 338 -15.37 14.43 29.56
N ASN A 339 -16.32 15.11 28.91
CA ASN A 339 -17.25 14.51 27.95
C ASN A 339 -16.80 14.64 26.48
N MET A 340 -15.62 15.24 26.23
CA MET A 340 -15.04 15.28 24.88
C MET A 340 -14.22 14.03 24.60
N ILE A 341 -14.17 13.67 23.32
CA ILE A 341 -13.38 12.57 22.82
C ILE A 341 -11.90 12.94 22.92
N THR A 342 -11.23 12.44 23.97
CA THR A 342 -9.81 12.72 24.24
C THR A 342 -8.88 11.71 23.56
N ASN A 343 -9.41 10.52 23.26
CA ASN A 343 -8.65 9.44 22.66
C ASN A 343 -8.66 9.61 21.13
N PRO A 344 -7.51 9.80 20.46
CA PRO A 344 -7.44 9.89 19.01
C PRO A 344 -7.95 8.60 18.34
N TYR A 345 -7.94 7.45 19.02
CA TYR A 345 -8.45 6.18 18.50
C TYR A 345 -9.90 5.89 18.95
N HIS A 346 -10.63 6.89 19.41
CA HIS A 346 -12.04 6.72 19.71
C HIS A 346 -12.84 6.49 18.42
N PRO A 347 -13.82 5.56 18.38
CA PRO A 347 -14.54 5.20 17.16
C PRO A 347 -15.19 6.36 16.40
N SER A 348 -15.69 7.38 17.09
CA SER A 348 -16.26 8.58 16.46
C SER A 348 -15.26 9.51 15.77
N THR A 349 -13.96 9.24 15.88
CA THR A 349 -12.92 9.92 15.06
C THR A 349 -12.84 9.32 13.66
N TYR A 350 -13.40 8.14 13.43
CA TYR A 350 -13.40 7.52 12.10
C TYR A 350 -14.62 7.96 11.28
N ARG A 351 -14.44 7.96 9.96
CA ARG A 351 -15.45 8.31 8.96
C ARG A 351 -15.57 7.18 7.94
N PRO A 352 -16.45 6.18 8.19
CA PRO A 352 -16.63 5.08 7.27
C PRO A 352 -17.53 5.50 6.09
N PHE A 353 -16.96 5.52 4.89
CA PHE A 353 -17.70 5.69 3.63
C PHE A 353 -18.01 4.32 3.04
N PHE A 354 -19.28 4.04 2.78
CA PHE A 354 -19.67 2.77 2.17
C PHE A 354 -19.37 2.79 0.67
N LEU A 355 -18.64 1.79 0.16
CA LEU A 355 -18.18 1.74 -1.23
C LEU A 355 -18.97 0.74 -2.09
N GLY A 356 -19.95 0.05 -1.51
CA GLY A 356 -20.81 -0.91 -2.19
C GLY A 356 -20.72 -2.33 -1.64
N GLU A 357 -21.72 -3.13 -2.01
CA GLU A 357 -21.74 -4.58 -1.80
C GLU A 357 -21.43 -5.29 -3.11
N PHE A 358 -20.40 -6.13 -3.10
CA PHE A 358 -19.93 -6.85 -4.27
C PHE A 358 -20.12 -8.36 -4.12
N GLY A 359 -20.40 -9.04 -5.23
CA GLY A 359 -20.55 -10.49 -5.25
C GLY A 359 -20.29 -11.07 -6.64
N PHE A 360 -20.02 -12.37 -6.69
CA PHE A 360 -19.89 -13.08 -7.95
C PHE A 360 -21.26 -13.25 -8.61
N VAL A 361 -21.36 -12.83 -9.86
CA VAL A 361 -22.54 -13.02 -10.71
C VAL A 361 -22.16 -13.82 -11.96
N PRO A 362 -23.10 -14.57 -12.57
CA PRO A 362 -22.85 -15.23 -13.85
C PRO A 362 -22.42 -14.22 -14.92
N ASP A 363 -21.35 -14.52 -15.66
CA ASP A 363 -20.89 -13.66 -16.75
C ASP A 363 -21.78 -13.89 -18.00
N PRO A 364 -22.56 -12.87 -18.44
CA PRO A 364 -23.42 -13.01 -19.61
C PRO A 364 -22.64 -13.25 -20.89
N ASP A 365 -21.38 -12.81 -20.97
CA ASP A 365 -20.55 -12.91 -22.17
C ASP A 365 -19.81 -14.25 -22.25
N LYS A 366 -19.74 -14.99 -21.12
CA LYS A 366 -18.96 -16.23 -20.99
C LYS A 366 -19.73 -17.25 -20.14
N PRO A 367 -20.61 -18.07 -20.76
CA PRO A 367 -21.38 -19.10 -20.07
C PRO A 367 -20.51 -20.02 -19.22
N GLY A 368 -20.91 -20.23 -17.96
CA GLY A 368 -20.17 -21.06 -17.01
C GLY A 368 -19.01 -20.36 -16.29
N SER A 369 -18.76 -19.08 -16.59
CA SER A 369 -17.85 -18.25 -15.80
C SER A 369 -18.61 -17.24 -14.95
N THR A 370 -17.94 -16.74 -13.91
CA THR A 370 -18.48 -15.71 -13.02
C THR A 370 -17.59 -14.49 -13.06
N ARG A 371 -18.19 -13.31 -12.97
CA ARG A 371 -17.48 -12.04 -12.75
C ARG A 371 -17.99 -11.38 -11.49
N ILE A 372 -17.18 -10.50 -10.91
CA ILE A 372 -17.58 -9.76 -9.71
C ILE A 372 -18.20 -8.42 -10.08
N GLU A 373 -19.33 -8.11 -9.47
CA GLU A 373 -20.08 -6.89 -9.74
C GLU A 373 -20.58 -6.23 -8.46
N LEU A 374 -20.89 -4.94 -8.57
CA LEU A 374 -21.66 -4.20 -7.57
C LEU A 374 -23.12 -4.67 -7.61
N LEU A 375 -23.60 -5.30 -6.54
CA LEU A 375 -24.91 -5.97 -6.54
C LEU A 375 -26.07 -4.98 -6.56
N ASN A 376 -25.92 -3.81 -5.92
CA ASN A 376 -26.95 -2.78 -5.89
C ASN A 376 -26.37 -1.38 -6.19
N PRO A 377 -26.31 -0.98 -7.46
CA PRO A 377 -25.88 0.36 -7.86
C PRO A 377 -26.79 1.50 -7.38
N GLN A 378 -27.96 1.17 -6.81
CA GLN A 378 -28.98 2.12 -6.38
C GLN A 378 -29.10 2.15 -4.84
N GLU A 379 -28.14 1.55 -4.14
CA GLU A 379 -28.15 1.49 -2.69
C GLU A 379 -28.08 2.91 -2.08
N PRO A 380 -29.00 3.27 -1.17
CA PRO A 380 -29.10 4.64 -0.65
C PRO A 380 -27.85 5.18 0.06
N MET A 381 -27.01 4.29 0.57
CA MET A 381 -25.79 4.64 1.27
C MET A 381 -24.54 4.55 0.41
N LEU A 382 -24.65 4.16 -0.88
CA LEU A 382 -23.50 4.03 -1.76
C LEU A 382 -22.74 5.37 -1.83
N TYR A 383 -21.46 5.33 -1.46
CA TYR A 383 -20.52 6.46 -1.35
C TYR A 383 -20.83 7.51 -0.28
N TRP A 384 -21.82 7.25 0.58
CA TRP A 384 -22.13 8.11 1.72
C TRP A 384 -21.34 7.71 2.98
N LEU A 385 -21.06 8.71 3.79
CA LEU A 385 -20.61 8.55 5.17
C LEU A 385 -21.69 7.83 5.98
N VAL A 386 -21.32 6.73 6.60
CA VAL A 386 -22.10 6.05 7.62
C VAL A 386 -21.61 6.55 8.98
N PRO A 387 -22.40 7.27 9.77
CA PRO A 387 -21.87 7.95 10.94
C PRO A 387 -21.45 6.99 12.06
N VAL A 388 -20.43 7.36 12.81
CA VAL A 388 -20.18 6.85 14.16
C VAL A 388 -20.38 8.03 15.11
N ALA A 389 -21.60 8.18 15.60
CA ALA A 389 -22.01 9.39 16.31
C ALA A 389 -21.97 9.18 17.83
N PRO A 390 -21.67 10.21 18.63
CA PRO A 390 -21.86 10.16 20.07
C PRO A 390 -23.31 9.78 20.42
N ARG A 391 -23.51 8.93 21.43
CA ARG A 391 -24.84 8.55 21.89
C ARG A 391 -25.53 9.75 22.53
N PRO A 392 -26.76 10.12 22.12
CA PRO A 392 -27.52 11.18 22.79
C PRO A 392 -27.71 10.87 24.28
N GLY A 393 -27.37 11.82 25.16
CA GLY A 393 -27.42 11.61 26.61
C GLY A 393 -26.22 10.85 27.19
N GLY A 394 -25.26 10.44 26.35
CA GLY A 394 -24.08 9.71 26.77
C GLY A 394 -24.39 8.27 27.20
N ARG A 395 -23.46 7.69 27.96
CA ARG A 395 -23.61 6.36 28.53
C ARG A 395 -24.44 6.44 29.83
N PRO A 396 -25.50 5.62 29.98
CA PRO A 396 -26.27 5.58 31.23
C PRO A 396 -25.35 5.31 32.44
N PRO A 397 -25.51 6.05 33.56
CA PRO A 397 -24.69 5.82 34.74
C PRO A 397 -24.79 4.35 35.22
N GLY A 398 -23.64 3.68 35.36
CA GLY A 398 -23.56 2.30 35.87
C GLY A 398 -23.74 1.19 34.83
N ASP A 399 -24.19 1.49 33.61
CA ASP A 399 -24.21 0.51 32.52
C ASP A 399 -22.80 0.32 31.99
N THR A 400 -22.26 -0.90 31.95
CA THR A 400 -20.92 -1.20 31.41
C THR A 400 -20.88 -1.75 30.01
N ASN A 401 -22.05 -2.12 29.48
CA ASN A 401 -22.17 -2.73 28.16
C ASN A 401 -22.51 -1.69 27.09
N THR A 402 -23.22 -0.62 27.46
CA THR A 402 -23.58 0.46 26.54
C THR A 402 -22.35 1.26 26.10
N ARG A 403 -22.14 1.36 24.77
CA ARG A 403 -21.12 2.22 24.17
C ARG A 403 -21.49 3.69 24.28
N GLU A 404 -20.47 4.54 24.39
CA GLU A 404 -20.64 6.01 24.38
C GLU A 404 -20.95 6.60 23.00
N TYR A 405 -20.93 5.75 21.96
CA TYR A 405 -21.23 6.07 20.57
C TYR A 405 -22.21 5.05 19.99
N ILE A 406 -22.86 5.42 18.89
CA ILE A 406 -23.71 4.55 18.09
C ILE A 406 -22.96 4.20 16.81
N ASP A 407 -22.81 2.90 16.57
CA ASP A 407 -22.13 2.35 15.41
C ASP A 407 -23.10 2.06 14.26
N TYR A 408 -23.46 3.12 13.51
CA TYR A 408 -24.34 2.94 12.35
C TYR A 408 -23.67 2.16 11.22
N MET A 409 -22.33 2.04 11.20
CA MET A 409 -21.62 1.18 10.24
C MET A 409 -22.01 -0.28 10.44
N SER A 410 -22.00 -0.76 11.69
CA SER A 410 -22.45 -2.11 12.04
C SER A 410 -23.94 -2.32 11.74
N ILE A 411 -24.79 -1.32 12.02
CA ILE A 411 -26.23 -1.38 11.70
C ILE A 411 -26.45 -1.52 10.20
N HIS A 412 -25.76 -0.71 9.39
CA HIS A 412 -25.82 -0.77 7.92
C HIS A 412 -25.29 -2.11 7.37
N ALA A 413 -24.16 -2.55 7.93
CA ALA A 413 -23.47 -3.77 7.53
C ALA A 413 -24.36 -5.01 7.72
N LEU A 414 -25.02 -5.09 8.87
CA LEU A 414 -25.84 -6.21 9.31
C LEU A 414 -27.34 -5.97 9.06
N ASP A 415 -27.67 -5.31 7.95
CA ASP A 415 -29.05 -5.03 7.51
C ASP A 415 -29.99 -6.24 7.57
N THR A 416 -29.49 -7.44 7.32
CA THR A 416 -30.24 -8.71 7.43
C THR A 416 -30.77 -9.00 8.83
N LEU A 417 -30.20 -8.39 9.87
CA LEU A 417 -30.59 -8.57 11.27
C LEU A 417 -31.57 -7.49 11.76
N ASN A 418 -31.87 -6.46 10.96
CA ASN A 418 -32.72 -5.32 11.35
C ASN A 418 -32.31 -4.70 12.71
N LEU A 419 -31.01 -4.53 12.93
CA LEU A 419 -30.50 -3.98 14.18
C LEU A 419 -30.98 -2.55 14.41
N SER A 420 -31.38 -2.26 15.64
CA SER A 420 -31.60 -0.92 16.17
C SER A 420 -30.35 -0.37 16.87
N GLU A 421 -30.38 0.91 17.25
CA GLU A 421 -29.32 1.55 18.04
C GLU A 421 -29.06 0.90 19.41
N ARG A 422 -29.99 0.09 19.91
CA ARG A 422 -29.84 -0.65 21.17
C ARG A 422 -29.19 -2.02 20.96
N ASP A 423 -29.44 -2.64 19.81
CA ASP A 423 -28.95 -4.00 19.54
C ASP A 423 -27.43 -4.04 19.34
N VAL A 424 -26.80 -2.94 18.91
CA VAL A 424 -25.34 -2.87 18.77
C VAL A 424 -24.57 -3.01 20.10
N ASP A 425 -25.25 -2.76 21.22
CA ASP A 425 -24.70 -2.91 22.57
C ASP A 425 -25.10 -4.24 23.23
N ASP A 426 -26.01 -4.99 22.61
CA ASP A 426 -26.44 -6.29 23.14
C ASP A 426 -25.29 -7.31 23.00
N PRO A 427 -24.89 -7.97 24.11
CA PRO A 427 -23.88 -9.03 24.09
C PRO A 427 -24.10 -10.11 23.03
N ALA A 428 -25.35 -10.38 22.63
CA ALA A 428 -25.71 -11.36 21.61
C ALA A 428 -25.22 -11.03 20.19
N TYR A 429 -24.90 -9.75 19.92
CA TYR A 429 -24.36 -9.31 18.64
C TYR A 429 -22.89 -8.87 18.72
N ARG A 430 -22.24 -9.00 19.89
CA ARG A 430 -20.89 -8.49 20.13
C ARG A 430 -19.84 -9.04 19.18
N ASP A 431 -19.99 -10.29 18.75
CA ASP A 431 -19.13 -11.00 17.79
C ASP A 431 -19.46 -10.65 16.33
N LYS A 432 -20.65 -10.11 16.08
CA LYS A 432 -21.13 -9.74 14.73
C LYS A 432 -20.88 -8.28 14.40
N VAL A 433 -20.99 -7.38 15.37
CA VAL A 433 -20.68 -5.95 15.18
C VAL A 433 -19.18 -5.72 15.00
N PHE A 434 -18.82 -4.61 14.36
CA PHE A 434 -17.43 -4.28 14.14
C PHE A 434 -16.71 -3.98 15.47
N ASP A 435 -15.59 -4.67 15.69
CA ASP A 435 -14.70 -4.40 16.83
C ASP A 435 -13.70 -3.30 16.46
N TRP A 436 -14.01 -2.08 16.88
CA TRP A 436 -13.19 -0.89 16.64
C TRP A 436 -11.78 -0.97 17.26
N ASN A 437 -11.53 -1.89 18.20
CA ASN A 437 -10.17 -2.08 18.74
C ASN A 437 -9.22 -2.70 17.70
N GLN A 438 -9.74 -3.29 16.62
CA GLN A 438 -8.92 -3.82 15.52
C GLN A 438 -8.19 -2.74 14.72
N LEU A 439 -8.55 -1.46 14.90
CA LEU A 439 -7.91 -0.31 14.25
C LEU A 439 -6.75 0.29 15.06
N ARG A 440 -6.49 -0.23 16.27
CA ARG A 440 -5.35 0.13 17.11
C ARG A 440 -4.18 -0.80 16.81
#